data_AF-A0A959EJ12-F1
#
_entry.id   AF-A0A959EJ12-F1
#
_cell.length_a   1.000
_cell.length_b   1.000
_cell.length_c   1.000
_cell.angle_alpha   90.00
_cell.angle_beta   90.00
_cell.angle_gamma   90.00
#
_symmetry.space_group_name_H-M   'P 1'
#
loop_
_entity.id
_entity.type
_entity.pdbx_description
1 polymer ?
#
loop_
_entity_poly.entity_id
_entity_poly.type
_entity_poly.pdbx_seq_one_letter_code
_entity_poly.pdbx_strand_id
1 'polypeptide(L)'
;MNKLILFLALLISTPMYSQQRIKANPADVGSVDAIIAALYDVISGPAGQERDWDRLRSLFTREARLMNVYQNQDGLTGMLTMTVEDYIKRVERPFQEKGFFERELSRQTDQFGFVTQVFSTYESRNQKDGPVVSRGINSIQLALHSNRFWIANILWNSETEEHPIPAEYLPRLNQQVTNHEGERILVGKANRIGLQQEPFGFWFTNGYADYEVDMASLKGVKDALKDVEILTFFGTWCSDSHREVPHFFKILDQLGYDMSNLQLIALSNHPDNYKQSPQHEEKGWNVEYVPTFIFLKNGKELGRIEESPDASLEKDMKRILVGK
;
A
#
# COMPACT_ATOMS: atom_id res chain seq x y z
N MET A 1 35.52 62.00 33.55
CA MET A 1 35.31 60.74 32.82
C MET A 1 33.82 60.51 32.69
N ASN A 2 33.30 60.49 31.44
CA ASN A 2 32.32 59.54 30.90
C ASN A 2 31.58 60.16 29.71
N LYS A 3 32.05 59.82 28.51
CA LYS A 3 31.34 60.06 27.25
C LYS A 3 30.23 59.02 27.14
N LEU A 4 28.99 59.46 27.03
CA LEU A 4 27.84 58.62 26.72
C LEU A 4 27.81 58.41 25.20
N ILE A 5 28.17 57.22 24.73
CA ILE A 5 28.07 56.83 23.31
C ILE A 5 26.69 56.20 23.12
N LEU A 6 25.82 56.88 22.37
CA LEU A 6 24.52 56.37 21.95
C LEU A 6 24.72 55.44 20.75
N PHE A 7 24.55 54.13 20.93
CA PHE A 7 24.49 53.17 19.81
C PHE A 7 23.07 53.18 19.23
N LEU A 8 22.91 53.78 18.05
CA LEU A 8 21.71 53.66 17.24
C LEU A 8 21.76 52.30 16.51
N ALA A 9 21.10 51.28 17.06
CA ALA A 9 20.95 49.99 16.39
C ALA A 9 19.95 50.13 15.23
N LEU A 10 20.47 50.21 14.01
CA LEU A 10 19.67 50.17 12.79
C LEU A 10 19.13 48.73 12.62
N LEU A 11 17.87 48.50 13.00
CA LEU A 11 17.14 47.26 12.71
C LEU A 11 16.90 47.20 11.20
N ILE A 12 17.82 46.57 10.47
CA ILE A 12 17.58 46.18 9.08
C ILE A 12 16.59 45.02 9.13
N SER A 13 15.30 45.33 8.97
CA SER A 13 14.28 44.33 8.71
C SER A 13 14.57 43.73 7.34
N THR A 14 15.27 42.59 7.31
CA THR A 14 15.29 41.78 6.11
C THR A 14 13.84 41.36 5.83
N PRO A 15 13.30 41.59 4.62
CA PRO A 15 12.01 41.04 4.27
C PRO A 15 12.18 39.53 4.34
N MET A 16 11.63 38.93 5.39
CA MET A 16 11.48 37.49 5.50
C MET A 16 10.62 37.11 4.29
N TYR A 17 11.25 36.58 3.25
CA TYR A 17 10.55 35.90 2.17
C TYR A 17 9.80 34.76 2.85
N SER A 18 8.56 35.03 3.25
CA SER A 18 7.56 34.02 3.51
C SER A 18 7.30 33.40 2.16
N GLN A 19 8.15 32.45 1.75
CA GLN A 19 7.75 31.47 0.76
C GLN A 19 6.50 30.84 1.34
N GLN A 20 5.36 31.22 0.79
CA GLN A 20 4.06 30.71 1.17
C GLN A 20 4.16 29.18 1.06
N ARG A 21 4.11 28.48 2.19
CA ARG A 21 4.21 27.02 2.21
C ARG A 21 3.13 26.45 1.30
N ILE A 22 3.51 25.50 0.45
CA ILE A 22 2.57 24.73 -0.36
C ILE A 22 1.56 24.08 0.59
N LYS A 23 0.28 24.37 0.36
CA LYS A 23 -0.80 23.83 1.17
C LYS A 23 -1.05 22.39 0.74
N ALA A 24 -0.88 21.44 1.67
CA ALA A 24 -1.23 20.05 1.38
C ALA A 24 -2.74 19.87 1.26
N ASN A 25 -3.13 18.83 0.53
CA ASN A 25 -4.47 18.28 0.59
C ASN A 25 -4.73 17.75 2.02
N PRO A 26 -5.78 18.21 2.74
CA PRO A 26 -6.10 17.71 4.07
C PRO A 26 -6.28 16.19 4.13
N ALA A 27 -6.76 15.57 3.05
CA ALA A 27 -6.93 14.13 2.97
C ALA A 27 -5.61 13.36 3.01
N ASP A 28 -4.49 13.95 2.55
CA ASP A 28 -3.17 13.32 2.55
C ASP A 28 -2.51 13.35 3.94
N VAL A 29 -2.99 14.17 4.88
CA VAL A 29 -2.17 14.56 6.06
C VAL A 29 -2.91 14.48 7.39
N GLY A 30 -4.15 14.00 7.34
CA GLY A 30 -5.03 13.84 8.51
C GLY A 30 -4.69 12.63 9.38
N SER A 31 -3.99 11.62 8.85
CA SER A 31 -3.60 10.41 9.57
C SER A 31 -2.22 9.92 9.14
N VAL A 32 -1.64 9.02 9.93
CA VAL A 32 -0.41 8.29 9.57
C VAL A 32 -0.60 7.50 8.28
N ASP A 33 -1.73 6.80 8.14
CA ASP A 33 -2.02 6.01 6.93
C ASP A 33 -2.09 6.88 5.68
N ALA A 34 -2.77 8.02 5.77
CA ALA A 34 -2.95 8.93 4.65
C ALA A 34 -1.62 9.51 4.16
N ILE A 35 -0.74 9.94 5.08
CA ILE A 35 0.52 10.60 4.69
C ILE A 35 1.53 9.61 4.12
N ILE A 36 1.54 8.38 4.61
CA ILE A 36 2.35 7.29 4.06
C ILE A 36 1.82 6.88 2.68
N ALA A 37 0.51 6.73 2.51
CA ALA A 37 -0.09 6.44 1.21
C ALA A 37 0.23 7.55 0.18
N ALA A 38 0.09 8.82 0.57
CA ALA A 38 0.41 9.96 -0.28
C ALA A 38 1.89 10.01 -0.68
N LEU A 39 2.80 9.63 0.24
CA LEU A 39 4.24 9.56 -0.02
C LEU A 39 4.57 8.52 -1.12
N TYR A 40 4.02 7.31 -1.03
CA TYR A 40 4.26 6.27 -2.04
C TYR A 40 3.58 6.59 -3.38
N ASP A 41 2.37 7.16 -3.33
CA ASP A 41 1.60 7.51 -4.53
C ASP A 41 2.29 8.61 -5.35
N VAL A 42 2.76 9.69 -4.70
CA VAL A 42 3.32 10.85 -5.42
C VAL A 42 4.64 10.57 -6.15
N ILE A 43 5.43 9.59 -5.69
CA ILE A 43 6.67 9.18 -6.37
C ILE A 43 6.41 8.12 -7.45
N SER A 44 5.24 7.49 -7.43
CA SER A 44 4.88 6.38 -8.31
C SER A 44 4.17 6.83 -9.60
N GLY A 45 4.45 6.16 -10.72
CA GLY A 45 3.83 6.43 -12.01
C GLY A 45 4.63 5.91 -13.22
N PRO A 46 3.99 5.77 -14.38
CA PRO A 46 4.63 5.35 -15.62
C PRO A 46 5.70 6.34 -16.10
N ALA A 47 6.52 5.89 -17.05
CA ALA A 47 7.43 6.73 -17.80
C ALA A 47 6.65 7.84 -18.53
N GLY A 48 7.25 9.03 -18.65
CA GLY A 48 6.66 10.20 -19.28
C GLY A 48 5.59 10.92 -18.45
N GLN A 49 5.14 10.36 -17.32
CA GLN A 49 4.22 11.06 -16.41
C GLN A 49 5.00 12.00 -15.48
N GLU A 50 4.67 13.29 -15.52
CA GLU A 50 5.16 14.26 -14.54
C GLU A 50 4.64 13.92 -13.13
N ARG A 51 5.50 14.10 -12.12
CA ARG A 51 5.13 13.91 -10.72
C ARG A 51 4.65 15.23 -10.13
N ASP A 52 3.69 15.14 -9.20
CA ASP A 52 3.26 16.29 -8.42
C ASP A 52 4.26 16.58 -7.30
N TRP A 53 5.37 17.22 -7.66
CA TRP A 53 6.42 17.57 -6.70
C TRP A 53 5.96 18.56 -5.63
N ASP A 54 4.93 19.35 -5.90
CA ASP A 54 4.34 20.25 -4.91
C ASP A 54 3.56 19.47 -3.85
N ARG A 55 2.82 18.44 -4.26
CA ARG A 55 2.23 17.49 -3.31
C ARG A 55 3.30 16.82 -2.47
N LEU A 56 4.40 16.32 -3.05
CA LEU A 56 5.52 15.74 -2.30
C LEU A 56 6.05 16.75 -1.26
N ARG A 57 6.42 17.96 -1.68
CA ARG A 57 6.92 19.03 -0.79
C ARG A 57 5.96 19.31 0.37
N SER A 58 4.66 19.26 0.12
CA SER A 58 3.63 19.54 1.12
C SER A 58 3.52 18.49 2.25
N LEU A 59 4.11 17.30 2.07
CA LEU A 59 4.14 16.23 3.07
C LEU A 59 5.25 16.45 4.12
N PHE A 60 6.34 17.14 3.76
CA PHE A 60 7.56 17.23 4.58
C PHE A 60 7.62 18.50 5.43
N THR A 61 8.31 18.40 6.57
CA THR A 61 8.80 19.59 7.28
C THR A 61 9.89 20.29 6.45
N ARG A 62 10.10 21.60 6.70
CA ARG A 62 11.10 22.40 5.96
C ARG A 62 12.52 21.84 6.08
N GLU A 63 12.87 21.28 7.24
CA GLU A 63 14.21 20.77 7.53
C GLU A 63 14.33 19.26 7.28
N ALA A 64 13.35 18.64 6.64
CA ALA A 64 13.39 17.21 6.44
C ALA A 64 14.58 16.77 5.61
N ARG A 65 15.08 15.57 5.93
CA ARG A 65 16.12 14.90 5.15
C ARG A 65 15.64 13.54 4.67
N LEU A 66 16.04 13.23 3.44
CA LEU A 66 15.95 11.92 2.82
C LEU A 66 17.36 11.34 2.78
N MET A 67 17.57 10.22 3.47
CA MET A 67 18.89 9.66 3.72
C MET A 67 18.97 8.20 3.25
N ASN A 68 19.84 7.92 2.27
CA ASN A 68 20.12 6.55 1.82
C ASN A 68 21.35 6.03 2.57
N VAL A 69 21.20 4.96 3.34
CA VAL A 69 22.31 4.18 3.89
C VAL A 69 22.64 3.07 2.90
N TYR A 70 23.91 3.01 2.51
CA TYR A 70 24.39 2.04 1.53
C TYR A 70 25.74 1.47 1.96
N GLN A 71 26.06 0.28 1.45
CA GLN A 71 27.40 -0.28 1.53
C GLN A 71 28.09 -0.06 0.17
N ASN A 72 29.32 0.45 0.19
CA ASN A 72 30.10 0.63 -1.03
C ASN A 72 30.79 -0.69 -1.44
N GLN A 73 31.50 -0.67 -2.57
CA GLN A 73 32.19 -1.85 -3.10
C GLN A 73 33.31 -2.40 -2.18
N ASP A 74 33.80 -1.59 -1.25
CA ASP A 74 34.83 -1.97 -0.26
C ASP A 74 34.20 -2.54 1.02
N GLY A 75 32.87 -2.70 1.07
CA GLY A 75 32.16 -3.18 2.25
C GLY A 75 31.95 -2.12 3.34
N LEU A 76 32.34 -0.86 3.11
CA LEU A 76 32.15 0.23 4.06
C LEU A 76 30.76 0.87 3.92
N THR A 77 30.12 1.14 5.05
CA THR A 77 28.83 1.84 5.08
C THR A 77 29.02 3.34 4.85
N GLY A 78 28.20 3.92 3.97
CA GLY A 78 28.08 5.35 3.75
C GLY A 78 26.63 5.80 3.89
N MET A 79 26.43 7.13 3.96
CA MET A 79 25.11 7.73 3.99
C MET A 79 25.04 8.92 3.05
N LEU A 80 24.15 8.86 2.06
CA LEU A 80 23.81 9.99 1.20
C LEU A 80 22.66 10.75 1.85
N THR A 81 22.90 11.99 2.28
CA THR A 81 21.89 12.88 2.87
C THR A 81 21.42 13.90 1.84
N MET A 82 20.10 14.04 1.69
CA MET A 82 19.47 14.92 0.71
C MET A 82 18.38 15.79 1.36
N THR A 83 18.22 17.02 0.89
CA THR A 83 16.96 17.75 1.08
C THR A 83 15.87 17.18 0.17
N VAL A 84 14.61 17.60 0.36
CA VAL A 84 13.51 17.24 -0.57
C VAL A 84 13.83 17.67 -2.01
N GLU A 85 14.41 18.86 -2.20
CA GLU A 85 14.79 19.34 -3.53
C GLU A 85 15.95 18.54 -4.15
N ASP A 86 16.93 18.13 -3.35
CA ASP A 86 18.04 17.30 -3.84
C ASP A 86 17.54 15.91 -4.26
N TYR A 87 16.59 15.35 -3.51
CA TYR A 87 15.91 14.11 -3.88
C TYR A 87 15.16 14.28 -5.21
N ILE A 88 14.32 15.31 -5.34
CA ILE A 88 13.56 15.59 -6.58
C ILE A 88 14.51 15.69 -7.79
N LYS A 89 15.55 16.51 -7.70
CA LYS A 89 16.55 16.67 -8.77
C LYS A 89 17.23 15.35 -9.15
N ARG A 90 17.45 14.48 -8.17
CA ARG A 90 18.10 13.18 -8.38
C ARG A 90 17.19 12.21 -9.12
N VAL A 91 15.89 12.19 -8.80
CA VAL A 91 14.97 11.13 -9.27
C VAL A 91 14.10 11.55 -10.46
N GLU A 92 13.89 12.85 -10.68
CA GLU A 92 12.95 13.36 -11.68
C GLU A 92 13.22 12.81 -13.08
N ARG A 93 14.45 12.95 -13.58
CA ARG A 93 14.81 12.44 -14.90
C ARG A 93 14.72 10.91 -15.00
N PRO A 94 15.30 10.11 -14.07
CA PRO A 94 15.11 8.67 -14.07
C PRO A 94 13.65 8.22 -14.07
N PHE A 95 12.79 8.88 -13.27
CA PHE A 95 11.37 8.54 -13.19
C PHE A 95 10.63 8.87 -14.49
N GLN A 96 10.94 10.01 -15.13
CA GLN A 96 10.37 10.36 -16.43
C GLN A 96 10.83 9.40 -17.53
N GLU A 97 12.10 8.98 -17.55
CA GLU A 97 12.64 8.12 -18.61
C GLU A 97 12.18 6.66 -18.48
N LYS A 98 12.11 6.12 -17.26
CA LYS A 98 11.93 4.67 -17.04
C LYS A 98 10.60 4.29 -16.41
N GLY A 99 9.88 5.25 -15.82
CA GLY A 99 8.82 4.96 -14.88
C GLY A 99 9.39 4.48 -13.55
N PHE A 100 8.59 4.61 -12.51
CA PHE A 100 8.94 4.16 -11.18
C PHE A 100 7.67 3.96 -10.39
N PHE A 101 7.51 2.81 -9.77
CA PHE A 101 6.41 2.48 -8.89
C PHE A 101 7.01 1.92 -7.62
N GLU A 102 6.67 2.50 -6.49
CA GLU A 102 7.05 1.99 -5.18
C GLU A 102 5.79 1.79 -4.35
N ARG A 103 5.67 0.62 -3.71
CA ARG A 103 4.53 0.31 -2.85
C ARG A 103 5.01 -0.23 -1.51
N GLU A 104 4.26 0.10 -0.47
CA GLU A 104 4.42 -0.48 0.85
C GLU A 104 3.94 -1.95 0.86
N LEU A 105 4.77 -2.83 1.40
CA LEU A 105 4.45 -4.24 1.61
C LEU A 105 3.90 -4.47 3.02
N SER A 106 4.59 -3.93 4.02
CA SER A 106 4.32 -4.13 5.45
C SER A 106 4.89 -2.95 6.22
N ARG A 107 4.34 -2.69 7.41
CA ARG A 107 4.89 -1.67 8.31
C ARG A 107 4.81 -2.08 9.77
N GLN A 108 5.72 -1.54 10.57
CA GLN A 108 5.59 -1.42 12.02
C GLN A 108 5.49 0.06 12.38
N THR A 109 4.63 0.39 13.34
CA THR A 109 4.35 1.78 13.72
C THR A 109 4.32 1.91 15.23
N ASP A 110 5.19 2.76 15.75
CA ASP A 110 5.25 3.15 17.15
C ASP A 110 4.90 4.63 17.29
N GLN A 111 4.05 4.97 18.25
CA GLN A 111 3.64 6.34 18.51
C GLN A 111 3.70 6.66 20.00
N PHE A 112 4.30 7.80 20.33
CA PHE A 112 4.29 8.39 21.67
C PHE A 112 4.01 9.90 21.58
N GLY A 113 2.86 10.32 22.10
CA GLY A 113 2.41 11.71 22.00
C GLY A 113 2.30 12.17 20.55
N PHE A 114 3.06 13.22 20.20
CA PHE A 114 3.06 13.85 18.87
C PHE A 114 4.16 13.31 17.93
N VAL A 115 4.84 12.23 18.31
CA VAL A 115 5.93 11.62 17.53
C VAL A 115 5.52 10.21 17.12
N THR A 116 5.69 9.90 15.84
CA THR A 116 5.45 8.56 15.28
C THR A 116 6.69 8.11 14.51
N GLN A 117 7.10 6.86 14.70
CA GLN A 117 8.13 6.19 13.92
C GLN A 117 7.48 5.06 13.13
N VAL A 118 7.75 5.00 11.83
CA VAL A 118 7.22 3.97 10.94
C VAL A 118 8.39 3.26 10.26
N PHE A 119 8.45 1.95 10.41
CA PHE A 119 9.37 1.10 9.66
C PHE A 119 8.57 0.43 8.53
N SER A 120 8.69 0.97 7.33
CA SER A 120 7.87 0.64 6.16
C SER A 120 8.70 -0.13 5.13
N THR A 121 8.41 -1.41 4.98
CA THR A 121 9.02 -2.26 3.97
C THR A 121 8.40 -1.99 2.62
N TYR A 122 9.22 -1.74 1.61
CA TYR A 122 8.76 -1.44 0.26
C TYR A 122 9.29 -2.43 -0.78
N GLU A 123 8.62 -2.46 -1.92
CA GLU A 123 9.19 -2.91 -3.18
C GLU A 123 9.04 -1.82 -4.24
N SER A 124 9.96 -1.82 -5.20
CA SER A 124 9.98 -0.91 -6.34
C SER A 124 10.00 -1.67 -7.66
N ARG A 125 9.38 -1.08 -8.69
CA ARG A 125 9.25 -1.59 -10.06
C ARG A 125 9.39 -0.42 -11.04
N ASN A 126 9.79 -0.68 -12.29
CA ASN A 126 9.80 0.36 -13.34
C ASN A 126 8.44 0.47 -14.06
N GLN A 127 7.65 -0.61 -14.04
CA GLN A 127 6.29 -0.66 -14.58
C GLN A 127 5.37 -1.19 -13.49
N LYS A 128 4.11 -0.76 -13.49
CA LYS A 128 3.13 -1.07 -12.44
C LYS A 128 3.07 -2.58 -12.15
N ASP A 129 2.98 -3.37 -13.20
CA ASP A 129 2.90 -4.84 -13.15
C ASP A 129 4.22 -5.51 -13.58
N GLY A 130 5.31 -4.73 -13.63
CA GLY A 130 6.63 -5.22 -14.01
C GLY A 130 7.31 -6.02 -12.91
N PRO A 131 8.47 -6.64 -13.18
CA PRO A 131 9.24 -7.35 -12.16
C PRO A 131 9.70 -6.39 -11.05
N VAL A 132 9.80 -6.92 -9.83
CA VAL A 132 10.41 -6.21 -8.71
C VAL A 132 11.88 -5.93 -9.04
N VAL A 133 12.27 -4.67 -8.92
CA VAL A 133 13.62 -4.17 -9.22
C VAL A 133 14.44 -4.03 -7.93
N SER A 134 13.81 -3.61 -6.84
CA SER A 134 14.46 -3.51 -5.53
C SER A 134 13.43 -3.60 -4.42
N ARG A 135 13.85 -4.08 -3.25
CA ARG A 135 13.13 -3.94 -1.99
C ARG A 135 14.00 -3.20 -0.98
N GLY A 136 13.40 -2.79 0.13
CA GLY A 136 14.12 -2.18 1.23
C GLY A 136 13.17 -1.79 2.36
N ILE A 137 13.71 -1.09 3.35
CA ILE A 137 12.90 -0.54 4.44
C ILE A 137 13.18 0.95 4.59
N ASN A 138 12.10 1.73 4.65
CA ASN A 138 12.09 3.13 5.03
C ASN A 138 11.84 3.23 6.55
N SER A 139 12.74 3.88 7.28
CA SER A 139 12.48 4.46 8.61
C SER A 139 11.97 5.89 8.44
N ILE A 140 10.67 6.07 8.64
CA ILE A 140 9.95 7.32 8.42
C ILE A 140 9.57 7.90 9.78
N GLN A 141 10.05 9.11 10.04
CA GLN A 141 9.73 9.83 11.28
C GLN A 141 8.64 10.84 10.97
N LEU A 142 7.51 10.77 11.69
CA LEU A 142 6.40 11.71 11.55
C LEU A 142 6.23 12.54 12.82
N ALA A 143 5.78 13.78 12.64
CA ALA A 143 5.38 14.67 13.72
C ALA A 143 3.95 15.16 13.51
N LEU A 144 3.11 15.06 14.55
CA LEU A 144 1.78 15.68 14.59
C LEU A 144 1.92 17.10 15.15
N HIS A 145 1.87 18.11 14.27
CA HIS A 145 1.88 19.50 14.70
C HIS A 145 0.97 20.37 13.81
N SER A 146 0.40 21.43 14.41
CA SER A 146 -0.57 22.29 13.71
C SER A 146 -1.75 21.52 13.11
N ASN A 147 -2.23 20.52 13.86
CA ASN A 147 -3.39 19.69 13.54
C ASN A 147 -3.27 18.83 12.26
N ARG A 148 -2.04 18.44 11.89
CA ARG A 148 -1.79 17.47 10.81
C ARG A 148 -0.45 16.75 11.00
N PHE A 149 -0.27 15.63 10.30
CA PHE A 149 1.00 14.93 10.23
C PHE A 149 1.95 15.60 9.23
N TRP A 150 3.24 15.53 9.56
CA TRP A 150 4.36 15.97 8.74
C TRP A 150 5.44 14.89 8.74
N ILE A 151 6.06 14.66 7.59
CA ILE A 151 7.27 13.83 7.51
C ILE A 151 8.46 14.68 7.98
N ALA A 152 9.03 14.29 9.12
CA ALA A 152 10.20 14.94 9.69
C ALA A 152 11.48 14.46 8.98
N ASN A 153 11.68 13.16 8.80
CA ASN A 153 12.81 12.58 8.06
C ASN A 153 12.44 11.22 7.47
N ILE A 154 13.18 10.80 6.45
CA ILE A 154 13.19 9.42 5.96
C ILE A 154 14.64 8.95 5.86
N LEU A 155 14.93 7.81 6.48
CA LEU A 155 16.19 7.07 6.34
C LEU A 155 15.84 5.72 5.72
N TRP A 156 16.61 5.21 4.75
CA TRP A 156 16.34 3.89 4.20
C TRP A 156 17.60 3.10 3.90
N ASN A 157 17.42 1.78 3.84
CA ASN A 157 18.40 0.84 3.34
C ASN A 157 17.70 -0.09 2.35
N SER A 158 18.34 -0.37 1.22
CA SER A 158 17.88 -1.37 0.26
C SER A 158 18.26 -2.77 0.72
N GLU A 159 17.45 -3.76 0.38
CA GLU A 159 17.76 -5.17 0.61
C GLU A 159 18.93 -5.62 -0.26
N THR A 160 19.80 -6.47 0.29
CA THR A 160 20.85 -7.18 -0.46
C THR A 160 20.87 -8.66 -0.09
N GLU A 161 21.62 -9.48 -0.83
CA GLU A 161 21.79 -10.89 -0.46
C GLU A 161 22.47 -11.07 0.90
N GLU A 162 23.38 -10.16 1.27
CA GLU A 162 24.06 -10.16 2.58
C GLU A 162 23.18 -9.63 3.71
N HIS A 163 22.25 -8.73 3.38
CA HIS A 163 21.33 -8.10 4.33
C HIS A 163 19.88 -8.26 3.84
N PRO A 164 19.31 -9.48 3.90
CA PRO A 164 17.94 -9.72 3.51
C PRO A 164 16.97 -9.04 4.48
N ILE A 165 15.77 -8.67 4.02
CA ILE A 165 14.74 -8.10 4.88
C ILE A 165 14.30 -9.18 5.90
N PRO A 166 14.38 -8.92 7.21
CA PRO A 166 13.92 -9.87 8.22
C PRO A 166 12.44 -10.20 8.07
N ALA A 167 12.07 -11.44 8.37
CA ALA A 167 10.71 -11.95 8.15
C ALA A 167 9.65 -11.17 8.94
N GLU A 168 9.99 -10.61 10.11
CA GLU A 168 9.09 -9.78 10.90
C GLU A 168 8.71 -8.44 10.26
N TYR A 169 9.46 -7.99 9.24
CA TYR A 169 9.18 -6.78 8.47
C TYR A 169 8.57 -7.08 7.09
N LEU A 170 8.38 -8.35 6.74
CA LEU A 170 7.65 -8.74 5.54
C LEU A 170 6.14 -8.86 5.86
N PRO A 171 5.28 -8.83 4.83
CA PRO A 171 3.87 -9.18 5.03
C PRO A 171 3.77 -10.57 5.66
N ARG A 172 3.08 -10.67 6.80
CA ARG A 172 2.75 -11.97 7.38
C ARG A 172 1.61 -12.58 6.56
N LEU A 173 1.99 -13.39 5.57
CA LEU A 173 1.02 -14.11 4.76
C LEU A 173 0.46 -15.29 5.54
N ASN A 174 -0.83 -15.55 5.35
CA ASN A 174 -1.54 -16.73 5.83
C ASN A 174 -1.45 -16.89 7.36
N GLN A 175 -1.47 -15.78 8.10
CA GLN A 175 -1.51 -15.83 9.56
C GLN A 175 -2.76 -16.59 10.01
N GLN A 176 -2.57 -17.56 10.90
CA GLN A 176 -3.65 -18.32 11.51
C GLN A 176 -3.86 -17.87 12.97
N VAL A 177 -5.12 -17.78 13.38
CA VAL A 177 -5.52 -17.59 14.79
C VAL A 177 -6.63 -18.58 15.12
N THR A 178 -6.82 -18.86 16.41
CA THR A 178 -7.95 -19.64 16.89
C THR A 178 -9.11 -18.70 17.17
N ASN A 179 -10.28 -18.98 16.59
CA ASN A 179 -11.49 -18.19 16.83
C ASN A 179 -12.16 -18.57 18.17
N HIS A 180 -13.26 -17.89 18.49
CA HIS A 180 -14.03 -18.12 19.72
C HIS A 180 -14.71 -19.52 19.78
N GLU A 181 -14.78 -20.23 18.65
CA GLU A 181 -15.31 -21.58 18.53
C GLU A 181 -14.21 -22.66 18.60
N GLY A 182 -12.94 -22.26 18.74
CA GLY A 182 -11.79 -23.17 18.81
C GLY A 182 -11.23 -23.59 17.44
N GLU A 183 -11.73 -23.02 16.35
CA GLU A 183 -11.32 -23.33 14.99
C GLU A 183 -10.14 -22.46 14.54
N ARG A 184 -9.25 -23.02 13.72
CA ARG A 184 -8.18 -22.22 13.09
C ARG A 184 -8.76 -21.48 11.89
N ILE A 185 -8.57 -20.17 11.87
CA ILE A 185 -8.97 -19.28 10.78
C ILE A 185 -7.77 -18.49 10.24
N LEU A 186 -7.80 -18.09 8.98
CA LEU A 186 -6.88 -17.08 8.43
C LEU A 186 -7.30 -15.68 8.83
N VAL A 187 -6.31 -14.82 9.08
CA VAL A 187 -6.47 -13.37 9.28
C VAL A 187 -5.36 -12.59 8.55
N GLY A 188 -5.68 -11.37 8.10
CA GLY A 188 -4.74 -10.51 7.39
C GLY A 188 -4.47 -10.97 5.95
N LYS A 189 -3.35 -10.52 5.39
CA LYS A 189 -2.96 -10.88 4.01
C LYS A 189 -2.83 -12.40 3.87
N ALA A 190 -3.47 -12.93 2.83
CA ALA A 190 -3.47 -14.35 2.50
C ALA A 190 -3.10 -14.54 1.03
N ASN A 191 -2.84 -15.79 0.65
CA ASN A 191 -2.66 -16.19 -0.73
C ASN A 191 -3.24 -17.60 -0.96
N ARG A 192 -3.20 -18.06 -2.21
CA ARG A 192 -3.70 -19.39 -2.59
C ARG A 192 -3.06 -20.52 -1.76
N ILE A 193 -1.75 -20.42 -1.48
CA ILE A 193 -1.04 -21.44 -0.70
C ILE A 193 -1.67 -21.58 0.70
N GLY A 194 -2.03 -20.46 1.34
CA GLY A 194 -2.72 -20.48 2.64
C GLY A 194 -4.08 -21.17 2.57
N LEU A 195 -4.85 -20.91 1.52
CA LEU A 195 -6.16 -21.54 1.29
C LEU A 195 -6.06 -23.04 0.96
N GLN A 196 -4.92 -23.49 0.44
CA GLN A 196 -4.67 -24.90 0.12
C GLN A 196 -4.11 -25.70 1.29
N GLN A 197 -3.74 -25.05 2.39
CA GLN A 197 -3.23 -25.70 3.59
C GLN A 197 -4.35 -26.06 4.58
N GLU A 198 -4.10 -27.05 5.42
CA GLU A 198 -5.02 -27.43 6.51
C GLU A 198 -5.24 -26.27 7.51
N PRO A 199 -6.48 -26.03 7.97
CA PRO A 199 -7.70 -26.82 7.73
C PRO A 199 -8.53 -26.41 6.50
N PHE A 200 -8.03 -25.49 5.66
CA PHE A 200 -8.82 -24.84 4.60
C PHE A 200 -8.80 -25.60 3.27
N GLY A 201 -7.75 -26.39 3.05
CA GLY A 201 -7.45 -27.02 1.76
C GLY A 201 -8.59 -27.87 1.19
N PHE A 202 -9.37 -28.55 2.03
CA PHE A 202 -10.47 -29.41 1.59
C PHE A 202 -11.56 -28.64 0.85
N TRP A 203 -12.16 -27.62 1.48
CA TRP A 203 -13.25 -26.86 0.86
C TRP A 203 -12.73 -26.03 -0.32
N PHE A 204 -11.51 -25.49 -0.23
CA PHE A 204 -10.95 -24.69 -1.32
C PHE A 204 -10.66 -25.53 -2.56
N THR A 205 -10.00 -26.68 -2.39
CA THR A 205 -9.61 -27.53 -3.52
C THR A 205 -10.84 -28.14 -4.19
N ASN A 206 -11.82 -28.60 -3.42
CA ASN A 206 -13.05 -29.18 -3.98
C ASN A 206 -13.91 -28.11 -4.66
N GLY A 207 -14.16 -26.96 -4.00
CA GLY A 207 -14.90 -25.87 -4.62
C GLY A 207 -14.26 -25.37 -5.92
N TYR A 208 -12.93 -25.33 -5.98
CA TYR A 208 -12.21 -24.98 -7.21
C TYR A 208 -12.34 -26.06 -8.30
N ALA A 209 -12.22 -27.34 -7.92
CA ALA A 209 -12.25 -28.47 -8.84
C ALA A 209 -13.64 -28.67 -9.46
N ASP A 210 -14.67 -28.59 -8.63
CA ASP A 210 -16.06 -28.90 -8.97
C ASP A 210 -16.77 -27.76 -9.74
N TYR A 211 -16.19 -26.56 -9.74
CA TYR A 211 -16.76 -25.41 -10.43
C TYR A 211 -16.47 -25.41 -11.94
N GLU A 212 -17.54 -25.48 -12.72
CA GLU A 212 -17.54 -25.31 -14.17
C GLU A 212 -17.81 -23.84 -14.53
N VAL A 213 -16.81 -23.18 -15.10
CA VAL A 213 -16.89 -21.76 -15.46
C VAL A 213 -17.71 -21.57 -16.74
N ASP A 214 -18.67 -20.64 -16.71
CA ASP A 214 -19.39 -20.22 -17.92
C ASP A 214 -18.55 -19.25 -18.76
N MET A 215 -17.66 -19.82 -19.58
CA MET A 215 -16.81 -19.05 -20.49
C MET A 215 -17.59 -18.24 -21.54
N ALA A 216 -18.84 -18.61 -21.85
CA ALA A 216 -19.67 -17.85 -22.78
C ALA A 216 -20.10 -16.51 -22.15
N SER A 217 -20.40 -16.51 -20.85
CA SER A 217 -20.71 -15.30 -20.09
C SER A 217 -19.49 -14.38 -19.93
N LEU A 218 -18.26 -14.88 -20.02
CA LEU A 218 -17.01 -14.10 -19.83
C LEU A 218 -16.46 -13.42 -21.09
N LYS A 219 -17.18 -13.43 -22.21
CA LYS A 219 -16.72 -12.79 -23.45
C LYS A 219 -16.43 -11.29 -23.24
N GLY A 220 -15.20 -10.89 -23.51
CA GLY A 220 -14.71 -9.50 -23.34
C GLY A 220 -14.16 -9.19 -21.95
N VAL A 221 -14.42 -10.03 -20.95
CA VAL A 221 -13.94 -9.83 -19.57
C VAL A 221 -12.42 -9.97 -19.49
N LYS A 222 -11.84 -10.95 -20.19
CA LYS A 222 -10.39 -11.18 -20.24
C LYS A 222 -9.60 -9.93 -20.63
N ASP A 223 -10.07 -9.21 -21.65
CA ASP A 223 -9.39 -7.99 -22.11
C ASP A 223 -9.60 -6.82 -21.15
N ALA A 224 -10.79 -6.72 -20.55
CA ALA A 224 -11.10 -5.68 -19.57
C ALA A 224 -10.28 -5.84 -18.27
N LEU A 225 -9.88 -7.06 -17.92
CA LEU A 225 -9.13 -7.38 -16.69
C LEU A 225 -7.64 -6.98 -16.72
N LYS A 226 -7.04 -6.71 -17.88
CA LYS A 226 -5.56 -6.54 -18.00
C LYS A 226 -4.97 -5.45 -17.09
N ASP A 227 -5.72 -4.38 -16.84
CA ASP A 227 -5.28 -3.24 -16.01
C ASP A 227 -6.10 -3.12 -14.72
N VAL A 228 -6.77 -4.20 -14.31
CA VAL A 228 -7.66 -4.20 -13.14
C VAL A 228 -6.92 -4.84 -11.98
N GLU A 229 -6.88 -4.14 -10.85
CA GLU A 229 -6.50 -4.70 -9.56
C GLU A 229 -7.74 -5.25 -8.88
N ILE A 230 -7.60 -6.36 -8.16
CA ILE A 230 -8.70 -6.99 -7.45
C ILE A 230 -8.34 -7.04 -5.96
N LEU A 231 -9.19 -6.45 -5.14
CA LEU A 231 -9.09 -6.54 -3.68
C LEU A 231 -10.21 -7.42 -3.16
N THR A 232 -9.85 -8.51 -2.49
CA THR A 232 -10.80 -9.50 -1.97
C THR A 232 -10.73 -9.55 -0.45
N PHE A 233 -11.87 -9.34 0.19
CA PHE A 233 -12.06 -9.55 1.62
C PHE A 233 -12.87 -10.81 1.84
N PHE A 234 -12.44 -11.72 2.71
CA PHE A 234 -13.14 -13.00 2.89
C PHE A 234 -12.95 -13.54 4.31
N GLY A 235 -13.81 -14.49 4.72
CA GLY A 235 -13.71 -15.16 6.01
C GLY A 235 -13.55 -16.67 5.83
N THR A 236 -12.47 -17.27 6.33
CA THR A 236 -12.29 -18.75 6.29
C THR A 236 -13.28 -19.52 7.17
N TRP A 237 -14.09 -18.82 7.95
CA TRP A 237 -15.18 -19.31 8.79
C TRP A 237 -16.57 -19.14 8.14
N CYS A 238 -16.66 -18.49 6.98
CA CYS A 238 -17.92 -18.13 6.33
C CYS A 238 -18.25 -19.08 5.17
N SER A 239 -19.49 -19.60 5.14
CA SER A 239 -19.98 -20.50 4.11
C SER A 239 -19.97 -19.89 2.71
N ASP A 240 -20.31 -18.61 2.57
CA ASP A 240 -20.28 -17.93 1.28
C ASP A 240 -18.87 -17.74 0.79
N SER A 241 -17.91 -17.54 1.71
CA SER A 241 -16.50 -17.47 1.36
C SER A 241 -15.97 -18.84 0.90
N HIS A 242 -16.42 -19.92 1.54
CA HIS A 242 -16.09 -21.28 1.10
C HIS A 242 -16.59 -21.59 -0.31
N ARG A 243 -17.75 -21.02 -0.68
CA ARG A 243 -18.37 -21.22 -1.98
C ARG A 243 -17.74 -20.33 -3.06
N GLU A 244 -17.73 -19.02 -2.86
CA GLU A 244 -17.40 -18.09 -3.95
C GLU A 244 -15.90 -17.88 -4.16
N VAL A 245 -15.06 -17.97 -3.11
CA VAL A 245 -13.61 -17.72 -3.26
C VAL A 245 -12.95 -18.75 -4.20
N PRO A 246 -13.17 -20.07 -4.06
CA PRO A 246 -12.59 -21.05 -4.99
C PRO A 246 -13.09 -20.90 -6.42
N HIS A 247 -14.38 -20.63 -6.60
CA HIS A 247 -15.00 -20.36 -7.90
C HIS A 247 -14.36 -19.14 -8.58
N PHE A 248 -14.18 -18.06 -7.81
CA PHE A 248 -13.53 -16.85 -8.29
C PHE A 248 -12.09 -17.11 -8.73
N PHE A 249 -11.31 -17.85 -7.93
CA PHE A 249 -9.95 -18.27 -8.33
C PHE A 249 -9.96 -19.08 -9.64
N LYS A 250 -10.94 -19.97 -9.84
CA LYS A 250 -11.09 -20.77 -11.07
C LYS A 250 -11.34 -19.89 -12.29
N ILE A 251 -12.20 -18.88 -12.17
CA ILE A 251 -12.47 -17.90 -13.23
C ILE A 251 -11.21 -17.12 -13.58
N LEU A 252 -10.52 -16.56 -12.57
CA LEU A 252 -9.30 -15.78 -12.79
C LEU A 252 -8.20 -16.60 -13.48
N ASP A 253 -8.02 -17.86 -13.10
CA ASP A 253 -7.07 -18.77 -13.75
C ASP A 253 -7.42 -18.99 -15.23
N GLN A 254 -8.68 -19.27 -15.55
CA GLN A 254 -9.10 -19.52 -16.94
C GLN A 254 -9.01 -18.27 -17.83
N LEU A 255 -9.19 -17.09 -17.25
CA LEU A 255 -8.99 -15.82 -17.94
C LEU A 255 -7.50 -15.48 -18.10
N GLY A 256 -6.61 -16.15 -17.37
CA GLY A 256 -5.17 -15.86 -17.35
C GLY A 256 -4.87 -14.52 -16.67
N TYR A 257 -5.62 -14.21 -15.61
CA TYR A 257 -5.41 -13.02 -14.79
C TYR A 257 -4.04 -13.06 -14.09
N ASP A 258 -3.35 -11.92 -14.03
CA ASP A 258 -2.11 -11.81 -13.27
C ASP A 258 -2.41 -11.75 -11.77
N MET A 259 -2.20 -12.88 -11.09
CA MET A 259 -2.44 -13.01 -9.66
C MET A 259 -1.59 -12.08 -8.80
N SER A 260 -0.54 -11.44 -9.33
CA SER A 260 0.20 -10.41 -8.60
C SER A 260 -0.61 -9.13 -8.37
N ASN A 261 -1.71 -8.97 -9.12
CA ASN A 261 -2.72 -7.91 -8.97
C ASN A 261 -3.93 -8.33 -8.14
N LEU A 262 -3.93 -9.54 -7.54
CA LEU A 262 -4.93 -9.96 -6.57
C LEU A 262 -4.41 -9.72 -5.14
N GLN A 263 -5.13 -8.92 -4.37
CA GLN A 263 -4.94 -8.83 -2.93
C GLN A 263 -6.04 -9.61 -2.22
N LEU A 264 -5.64 -10.52 -1.34
CA LEU A 264 -6.55 -11.37 -0.58
C LEU A 264 -6.36 -11.08 0.91
N ILE A 265 -7.41 -10.60 1.57
CA ILE A 265 -7.42 -10.20 2.98
C ILE A 265 -8.44 -11.06 3.74
N ALA A 266 -7.95 -11.89 4.65
CA ALA A 266 -8.78 -12.71 5.52
C ALA A 266 -9.23 -11.91 6.75
N LEU A 267 -10.51 -11.98 7.09
CA LEU A 267 -11.13 -11.26 8.19
C LEU A 267 -11.51 -12.18 9.34
N SER A 268 -11.37 -11.69 10.57
CA SER A 268 -11.70 -12.42 11.80
C SER A 268 -13.21 -12.57 12.03
N ASN A 269 -13.67 -13.63 12.69
CA ASN A 269 -15.00 -13.72 13.31
C ASN A 269 -14.98 -13.60 14.83
N HIS A 270 -13.84 -13.29 15.44
CA HIS A 270 -13.80 -13.10 16.89
C HIS A 270 -14.61 -11.85 17.28
N PRO A 271 -15.44 -11.89 18.35
CA PRO A 271 -16.38 -10.82 18.69
C PRO A 271 -15.73 -9.43 18.78
N ASP A 272 -14.54 -9.35 19.37
CA ASP A 272 -13.82 -8.08 19.58
C ASP A 272 -13.29 -7.43 18.29
N ASN A 273 -13.17 -8.19 17.19
CA ASN A 273 -12.64 -7.72 15.92
C ASN A 273 -13.36 -8.37 14.73
N TYR A 274 -14.68 -8.50 14.85
CA TYR A 274 -15.54 -9.13 13.84
C TYR A 274 -15.42 -8.40 12.50
N LYS A 275 -15.14 -9.16 11.44
CA LYS A 275 -14.87 -8.70 10.07
C LYS A 275 -13.73 -7.66 9.98
N GLN A 276 -12.74 -7.76 10.85
CA GLN A 276 -11.53 -6.92 10.80
C GLN A 276 -10.29 -7.78 10.56
N SER A 277 -9.31 -7.24 9.84
CA SER A 277 -7.98 -7.81 9.75
C SER A 277 -7.05 -7.19 10.79
N PRO A 278 -5.90 -7.83 11.11
CA PRO A 278 -5.00 -7.35 12.15
C PRO A 278 -4.38 -5.98 11.86
N GLN A 279 -4.21 -5.63 10.57
CA GLN A 279 -3.69 -4.32 10.13
C GLN A 279 -4.80 -3.39 9.62
N HIS A 280 -6.07 -3.76 9.78
CA HIS A 280 -7.22 -2.99 9.35
C HIS A 280 -7.26 -2.64 7.85
N GLU A 281 -6.80 -3.55 6.99
CA GLU A 281 -6.86 -3.41 5.54
C GLU A 281 -8.30 -3.21 5.03
N GLU A 282 -9.33 -3.60 5.79
CA GLU A 282 -10.74 -3.35 5.46
C GLU A 282 -11.17 -1.88 5.57
N LYS A 283 -10.45 -1.05 6.33
CA LYS A 283 -10.85 0.33 6.59
C LYS A 283 -10.84 1.15 5.30
N GLY A 284 -11.93 1.89 5.07
CA GLY A 284 -12.12 2.71 3.88
C GLY A 284 -12.76 1.99 2.71
N TRP A 285 -12.95 0.68 2.78
CA TRP A 285 -13.56 -0.13 1.71
C TRP A 285 -15.05 -0.44 1.92
N ASN A 286 -15.59 -0.10 3.11
CA ASN A 286 -16.99 -0.36 3.49
C ASN A 286 -17.38 -1.83 3.28
N VAL A 287 -16.60 -2.75 3.86
CA VAL A 287 -16.84 -4.20 3.74
C VAL A 287 -17.86 -4.62 4.80
N GLU A 288 -19.12 -4.78 4.39
CA GLU A 288 -20.20 -5.23 5.28
C GLU A 288 -20.34 -6.75 5.27
N TYR A 289 -20.08 -7.40 4.14
CA TYR A 289 -20.26 -8.84 3.93
C TYR A 289 -18.98 -9.51 3.41
N VAL A 290 -18.88 -10.82 3.61
CA VAL A 290 -17.76 -11.64 3.12
C VAL A 290 -18.30 -12.85 2.35
N PRO A 291 -17.70 -13.23 1.22
CA PRO A 291 -16.57 -12.56 0.57
C PRO A 291 -17.05 -11.30 -0.16
N THR A 292 -16.17 -10.31 -0.28
CA THR A 292 -16.38 -9.13 -1.11
C THR A 292 -15.22 -9.02 -2.09
N PHE A 293 -15.54 -8.99 -3.39
CA PHE A 293 -14.58 -8.84 -4.49
C PHE A 293 -14.72 -7.43 -5.07
N ILE A 294 -13.68 -6.59 -4.95
CA ILE A 294 -13.67 -5.21 -5.41
C ILE A 294 -12.75 -5.09 -6.62
N PHE A 295 -13.27 -4.54 -7.72
CA PHE A 295 -12.53 -4.33 -8.96
C PHE A 295 -12.08 -2.88 -9.08
N LEU A 296 -10.78 -2.67 -9.23
CA LEU A 296 -10.15 -1.36 -9.20
C LEU A 296 -9.43 -1.09 -10.52
N LYS A 297 -9.59 0.11 -11.06
CA LYS A 297 -8.76 0.60 -12.17
C LYS A 297 -8.20 1.96 -11.82
N ASN A 298 -6.88 2.09 -11.83
CA ASN A 298 -6.16 3.30 -11.45
C ASN A 298 -6.58 3.81 -10.05
N GLY A 299 -6.69 2.90 -9.08
CA GLY A 299 -7.10 3.21 -7.71
C GLY A 299 -8.58 3.55 -7.52
N LYS A 300 -9.38 3.58 -8.59
CA LYS A 300 -10.82 3.84 -8.51
C LYS A 300 -11.61 2.54 -8.61
N GLU A 301 -12.59 2.37 -7.72
CA GLU A 301 -13.55 1.27 -7.77
C GLU A 301 -14.44 1.36 -9.03
N LEU A 302 -14.44 0.27 -9.80
CA LEU A 302 -15.34 0.04 -10.92
C LEU A 302 -16.67 -0.56 -10.46
N GLY A 303 -16.60 -1.41 -9.43
CA GLY A 303 -17.72 -2.10 -8.82
C GLY A 303 -17.24 -3.25 -7.95
N ARG A 304 -18.19 -3.93 -7.31
CA ARG A 304 -17.93 -5.03 -6.39
C ARG A 304 -18.99 -6.12 -6.47
N ILE A 305 -18.65 -7.31 -5.98
CA ILE A 305 -19.57 -8.42 -5.72
C ILE A 305 -19.49 -8.70 -4.22
N GLU A 306 -20.61 -8.63 -3.50
CA GLU A 306 -20.68 -8.72 -2.03
C GLU A 306 -21.49 -9.95 -1.61
N GLU A 307 -20.90 -10.82 -0.77
CA GLU A 307 -21.46 -12.08 -0.24
C GLU A 307 -21.74 -13.15 -1.31
N SER A 308 -22.65 -12.86 -2.23
CA SER A 308 -23.08 -13.74 -3.31
C SER A 308 -23.35 -12.94 -4.58
N PRO A 309 -23.09 -13.50 -5.77
CA PRO A 309 -23.37 -12.79 -7.03
C PRO A 309 -24.87 -12.58 -7.24
N ASP A 310 -25.25 -11.46 -7.86
CA ASP A 310 -26.64 -11.15 -8.23
C ASP A 310 -27.20 -12.17 -9.22
N ALA A 311 -26.36 -12.63 -10.17
CA ALA A 311 -26.73 -13.64 -11.16
C ALA A 311 -25.74 -14.81 -11.21
N SER A 312 -24.47 -14.52 -11.42
CA SER A 312 -23.33 -15.44 -11.28
C SER A 312 -22.05 -14.62 -11.23
N LEU A 313 -20.95 -15.20 -10.74
CA LEU A 313 -19.66 -14.49 -10.71
C LEU A 313 -19.28 -13.98 -12.11
N GLU A 314 -19.47 -14.79 -13.16
CA GLU A 314 -19.14 -14.41 -14.53
C GLU A 314 -19.99 -13.25 -15.07
N LYS A 315 -21.30 -13.29 -14.82
CA LYS A 315 -22.23 -12.24 -15.29
C LYS A 315 -21.99 -10.94 -14.55
N ASP A 316 -21.75 -11.01 -13.24
CA ASP A 316 -21.50 -9.83 -12.43
C ASP A 316 -20.14 -9.21 -12.78
N MET A 317 -19.09 -10.02 -12.96
CA MET A 317 -17.80 -9.55 -13.46
C MET A 317 -17.95 -8.87 -14.81
N LYS A 318 -18.73 -9.44 -15.74
CA LYS A 318 -18.98 -8.81 -17.04
C LYS A 318 -19.73 -7.50 -16.92
N ARG A 319 -20.77 -7.43 -16.08
CA ARG A 319 -21.50 -6.20 -15.81
C ARG A 319 -20.58 -5.11 -15.28
N ILE A 320 -19.71 -5.43 -14.32
CA ILE A 320 -18.78 -4.48 -13.69
C ILE A 320 -17.71 -4.01 -14.67
N LEU A 321 -17.09 -4.94 -15.40
CA LEU A 321 -15.88 -4.68 -16.17
C LEU A 321 -16.16 -4.22 -17.61
N VAL A 322 -17.30 -4.60 -18.17
CA VAL A 322 -17.69 -4.32 -19.56
C VAL A 322 -18.95 -3.44 -19.64
N GLY A 323 -19.76 -3.38 -18.58
CA GLY A 323 -20.98 -2.56 -18.54
C GLY A 323 -22.19 -3.18 -19.24
N LYS A 324 -22.26 -4.52 -19.36
CA LYS A 324 -23.32 -5.23 -20.09
C LYS A 324 -23.86 -6.44 -19.37
#